data_AF-T2J9E5-F1
#
_entry.id   AF-T2J9E5-F1
#
_cell.length_a   1.000
_cell.length_b   1.000
_cell.length_c   1.000
_cell.angle_alpha   90.00
_cell.angle_beta   90.00
_cell.angle_gamma   90.00
#
_symmetry.space_group_name_H-M   'P 1'
#
loop_
_entity.id
_entity.type
_entity.pdbx_description
1 polymer ?
#
loop_
_entity_poly.entity_id
_entity_poly.type
_entity_poly.pdbx_seq_one_letter_code
_entity_poly.pdbx_strand_id
1 'polypeptide(L)'
;MTGACIQDWNINSETNLENVICDYVYLRQDQQERRPHDLNRNFEPGEFTKLFQKALETVDLVFLDGIDWKAFLLSLKELQNEYGQENVDVQGIEKRPGGTFVVRIDVPPEVNKAEIESKAKQSYETQLKIIEAEHRAELRSLEAHYQDKIIKLHEKQGSDMMEIAKLLASRPYYISKKQRGLLGVLYI
;
A
#
# COMPACT_ATOMS: atom_id res chain seq x y z
N MET A 1 -8.69 35.77 25.89
CA MET A 1 -8.70 35.07 27.20
C MET A 1 -7.28 34.68 27.57
N THR A 2 -6.89 34.88 28.83
CA THR A 2 -5.58 34.46 29.34
C THR A 2 -5.80 33.55 30.55
N GLY A 3 -5.33 32.31 30.49
CA GLY A 3 -5.30 31.40 31.64
C GLY A 3 -6.64 30.85 32.13
N ALA A 4 -7.61 30.67 31.24
CA ALA A 4 -8.87 30.01 31.61
C ALA A 4 -8.68 28.49 31.75
N CYS A 5 -9.41 27.89 32.69
CA CYS A 5 -9.56 26.44 32.77
C CYS A 5 -10.80 26.02 31.97
N ILE A 6 -10.63 25.10 31.02
CA ILE A 6 -11.69 24.55 30.16
C ILE A 6 -11.87 23.05 30.41
N GLN A 7 -11.76 22.65 31.67
CA GLN A 7 -11.96 21.25 32.07
C GLN A 7 -13.36 20.76 31.69
N ASP A 8 -13.43 19.54 31.15
CA ASP A 8 -14.66 18.86 30.74
C ASP A 8 -15.49 19.68 29.71
N TRP A 9 -14.85 20.59 28.99
CA TRP A 9 -15.51 21.40 27.98
C TRP A 9 -15.94 20.54 26.79
N ASN A 10 -17.23 20.60 26.47
CA ASN A 10 -17.82 19.87 25.36
C ASN A 10 -18.26 20.85 24.27
N ILE A 11 -17.88 20.54 23.03
CA ILE A 11 -18.10 21.35 21.83
C ILE A 11 -18.62 20.48 20.69
N ASN A 12 -19.25 21.12 19.72
CA ASN A 12 -19.80 20.49 18.52
C ASN A 12 -19.36 21.26 17.26
N SER A 13 -19.79 20.78 16.10
CA SER A 13 -19.52 21.41 14.80
C SER A 13 -20.09 22.83 14.66
N GLU A 14 -21.14 23.16 15.42
CA GLU A 14 -21.74 24.50 15.45
C GLU A 14 -20.96 25.50 16.34
N THR A 15 -20.01 25.01 17.13
CA THR A 15 -19.21 25.88 18.01
C THR A 15 -18.25 26.70 17.15
N ASN A 16 -18.50 28.01 17.03
CA ASN A 16 -17.65 28.92 16.28
C ASN A 16 -16.49 29.42 17.17
N LEU A 17 -15.27 28.97 16.88
CA LEU A 17 -14.04 29.43 17.53
C LEU A 17 -13.20 30.34 16.62
N GLU A 18 -13.78 30.87 15.53
CA GLU A 18 -13.10 31.81 14.65
C GLU A 18 -12.72 33.08 15.40
N ASN A 19 -11.52 33.59 15.10
CA ASN A 19 -10.98 34.82 15.67
C ASN A 19 -10.88 34.85 17.20
N VAL A 20 -10.94 33.69 17.87
CA VAL A 20 -10.69 33.59 19.30
C VAL A 20 -9.23 33.99 19.59
N ILE A 21 -9.06 35.03 20.39
CA ILE A 21 -7.76 35.46 20.90
C ILE A 21 -7.56 34.83 22.28
N CYS A 22 -6.67 33.85 22.36
CA CYS A 22 -6.35 33.15 23.60
C CYS A 22 -4.84 32.96 23.74
N ASP A 23 -4.27 33.32 24.88
CA ASP A 23 -2.83 33.14 25.12
C ASP A 23 -2.52 31.70 25.55
N TYR A 24 -3.31 31.15 26.46
CA TYR A 24 -3.20 29.77 26.94
C TYR A 24 -4.45 29.36 27.74
N VAL A 25 -4.65 28.04 27.86
CA VAL A 25 -5.71 27.41 28.65
C VAL A 25 -5.18 26.27 29.52
N TYR A 26 -5.94 25.88 30.54
CA TYR A 26 -5.70 24.68 31.33
C TYR A 26 -6.81 23.66 31.08
N LEU A 27 -6.47 22.41 30.78
CA LEU A 27 -7.47 21.36 30.51
C LEU A 27 -7.98 20.67 31.79
N ARG A 28 -7.38 21.00 32.94
CA ARG A 28 -7.78 20.48 34.24
C ARG A 28 -7.67 21.55 35.32
N GLN A 29 -8.46 21.41 36.38
CA GLN A 29 -8.43 22.27 37.57
C GLN A 29 -7.03 22.37 38.17
N ASP A 30 -6.84 23.40 39.01
CA ASP A 30 -5.55 23.69 39.66
C ASP A 30 -4.41 23.98 38.68
N GLN A 31 -4.74 24.60 37.53
CA GLN A 31 -3.78 24.98 36.49
C GLN A 31 -2.98 23.80 35.93
N GLN A 32 -3.61 22.62 35.87
CA GLN A 32 -3.02 21.43 35.28
C GLN A 32 -3.28 21.35 33.78
N GLU A 33 -2.39 20.66 33.07
CA GLU A 33 -2.50 20.41 31.62
C GLU A 33 -2.64 21.70 30.80
N ARG A 34 -1.68 22.63 30.98
CA ARG A 34 -1.63 23.88 30.21
C ARG A 34 -1.45 23.59 28.71
N ARG A 35 -2.11 24.36 27.86
CA ARG A 35 -1.85 24.45 26.42
C ARG A 35 -1.58 25.91 26.03
N PRO A 36 -0.47 26.21 25.32
CA PRO A 36 0.67 25.32 25.06
C PRO A 36 1.33 24.79 26.35
N HIS A 37 2.04 23.66 26.29
CA HIS A 37 2.69 23.09 27.49
C HIS A 37 3.87 23.95 27.98
N ASP A 38 4.58 24.61 27.07
CA ASP A 38 5.68 25.51 27.40
C ASP A 38 5.15 26.81 28.02
N LEU A 39 5.53 27.06 29.28
CA LEU A 39 5.13 28.24 30.06
C LEU A 39 5.60 29.56 29.45
N ASN A 40 6.66 29.54 28.64
CA ASN A 40 7.20 30.73 27.97
C ASN A 40 6.52 31.02 26.63
N ARG A 41 5.54 30.19 26.24
CA ARG A 41 4.85 30.27 24.95
C ARG A 41 3.36 30.50 25.14
N ASN A 42 2.80 31.34 24.26
CA ASN A 42 1.37 31.51 24.07
C ASN A 42 0.94 30.85 22.75
N PHE A 43 -0.36 30.63 22.58
CA PHE A 43 -0.91 30.25 21.29
C PHE A 43 -0.62 31.34 20.25
N GLU A 44 -0.27 30.91 19.05
CA GLU A 44 -0.23 31.80 17.89
C GLU A 44 -1.66 32.13 17.42
N PRO A 45 -1.87 33.22 16.65
CA PRO A 45 -3.16 33.52 16.05
C PRO A 45 -3.76 32.32 15.31
N GLY A 46 -4.94 31.86 15.75
CA GLY A 46 -5.66 30.72 15.17
C GLY A 46 -5.19 29.33 15.64
N GLU A 47 -4.13 29.21 16.44
CA GLU A 47 -3.69 27.90 16.98
C GLU A 47 -4.72 27.31 17.93
N PHE A 48 -5.30 28.13 18.80
CA PHE A 48 -6.38 27.70 19.70
C PHE A 48 -7.56 27.12 18.90
N THR A 49 -8.02 27.85 17.88
CA THR A 49 -9.09 27.41 16.99
C THR A 49 -8.74 26.08 16.33
N LYS A 50 -7.55 25.93 15.74
CA LYS A 50 -7.16 24.65 15.11
C LYS A 50 -7.05 23.48 16.09
N LEU A 51 -6.65 23.75 17.33
CA LEU A 51 -6.47 22.72 18.35
C LEU A 51 -7.80 22.22 18.91
N PHE A 52 -8.76 23.13 19.10
CA PHE A 52 -10.03 22.80 19.75
C PHE A 52 -11.21 22.76 18.80
N GLN A 53 -11.18 23.34 17.60
CA GLN A 53 -12.30 23.26 16.67
C GLN A 53 -12.58 21.79 16.37
N LYS A 54 -13.77 21.33 16.75
CA LYS A 54 -14.22 20.00 16.38
C LYS A 54 -14.56 20.06 14.90
N ALA A 55 -13.90 19.22 14.11
CA ALA A 55 -14.25 19.05 12.71
C ALA A 55 -15.66 18.48 12.58
N LEU A 56 -16.10 18.37 11.34
CA LEU A 56 -17.38 17.80 10.91
C LEU A 56 -17.76 16.50 11.65
N GLU A 57 -19.00 16.07 11.47
CA GLU A 57 -19.38 14.74 11.92
C GLU A 57 -18.44 13.69 11.29
N THR A 58 -18.22 12.57 11.98
CA THR A 58 -17.24 11.57 11.52
C THR A 58 -17.86 10.20 11.28
N VAL A 59 -17.21 9.43 10.41
CA VAL A 59 -17.47 8.00 10.15
C VAL A 59 -16.17 7.22 10.33
N ASP A 60 -16.23 6.13 11.10
CA ASP A 60 -15.10 5.24 11.35
C ASP A 60 -15.15 4.07 10.35
N LEU A 61 -14.14 3.97 9.48
CA LEU A 61 -13.97 2.85 8.55
C LEU A 61 -13.03 1.81 9.17
N VAL A 62 -13.55 0.61 9.47
CA VAL A 62 -12.78 -0.46 10.15
C VAL A 62 -12.21 -1.47 9.16
N PHE A 63 -10.89 -1.68 9.19
CA PHE A 63 -10.18 -2.63 8.34
C PHE A 63 -9.49 -3.66 9.22
N LEU A 64 -9.96 -4.91 9.18
CA LEU A 64 -9.52 -5.95 10.12
C LEU A 64 -8.09 -6.44 9.84
N ASP A 65 -7.73 -6.57 8.57
CA ASP A 65 -6.52 -7.24 8.11
C ASP A 65 -5.55 -6.27 7.40
N GLY A 66 -5.33 -5.11 8.01
CA GLY A 66 -4.55 -4.04 7.39
C GLY A 66 -5.29 -3.32 6.26
N ILE A 67 -4.58 -2.43 5.56
CA ILE A 67 -5.14 -1.56 4.53
C ILE A 67 -4.27 -1.66 3.28
N ASP A 68 -4.88 -1.93 2.13
CA ASP A 68 -4.25 -1.60 0.86
C ASP A 68 -4.39 -0.08 0.65
N TRP A 69 -3.29 0.64 0.85
CA TRP A 69 -3.30 2.10 0.81
C TRP A 69 -3.64 2.66 -0.57
N LYS A 70 -3.35 1.93 -1.65
CA LYS A 70 -3.70 2.37 -3.01
C LYS A 70 -5.21 2.28 -3.22
N ALA A 71 -5.83 1.14 -2.86
CA ALA A 71 -7.27 0.96 -2.91
C ALA A 71 -7.99 1.99 -2.03
N PHE A 72 -7.49 2.20 -0.81
CA PHE A 72 -8.04 3.21 0.10
C PHE A 72 -7.99 4.62 -0.49
N LEU A 73 -6.83 5.09 -0.95
CA LEU A 73 -6.71 6.44 -1.53
C LEU A 73 -7.59 6.64 -2.76
N LEU A 74 -7.74 5.62 -3.61
CA LEU A 74 -8.66 5.67 -4.75
C LEU A 74 -10.12 5.77 -4.29
N SER A 75 -10.52 4.97 -3.30
CA SER A 75 -11.89 5.02 -2.75
C SER A 75 -12.21 6.33 -2.03
N LEU A 76 -11.25 6.90 -1.30
CA LEU A 76 -11.41 8.18 -0.64
C LEU A 76 -11.57 9.30 -1.67
N LYS A 77 -10.79 9.26 -2.75
CA LYS A 77 -10.90 10.22 -3.84
C LYS A 77 -12.26 10.16 -4.54
N GLU A 78 -12.84 8.97 -4.70
CA GLU A 78 -14.20 8.82 -5.23
C GLU A 78 -15.24 9.51 -4.32
N LEU A 79 -15.15 9.31 -3.00
CA LEU A 79 -16.02 10.00 -2.04
C LEU A 79 -15.82 11.52 -2.09
N GLN A 80 -14.57 11.99 -2.15
CA GLN A 80 -14.25 13.42 -2.26
C GLN A 80 -14.82 14.05 -3.53
N ASN A 81 -14.79 13.34 -4.66
CA ASN A 81 -15.38 13.84 -5.91
C ASN A 81 -16.90 13.99 -5.82
N GLU A 82 -17.55 13.23 -4.96
CA GLU A 82 -19.00 13.25 -4.82
C GLU A 82 -19.49 14.23 -3.76
N TYR A 83 -18.83 14.26 -2.60
CA TYR A 83 -19.26 15.03 -1.45
C TYR A 83 -18.45 16.32 -1.24
N GLY A 84 -17.38 16.54 -2.01
CA GLY A 84 -16.47 17.68 -1.86
C GLY A 84 -15.25 17.33 -1.01
N GLN A 85 -14.08 17.81 -1.42
CA GLN A 85 -12.82 17.50 -0.76
C GLN A 85 -12.71 18.18 0.62
N GLU A 86 -13.39 19.30 0.81
CA GLU A 86 -13.52 20.02 2.08
C GLU A 86 -14.41 19.31 3.10
N ASN A 87 -15.22 18.35 2.64
CA ASN A 87 -16.24 17.67 3.44
C ASN A 87 -15.86 16.24 3.81
N VAL A 88 -14.98 15.62 3.02
CA VAL A 88 -14.50 14.25 3.23
C VAL A 88 -12.97 14.25 3.25
N ASP A 89 -12.40 14.19 4.44
CA ASP A 89 -10.96 14.09 4.64
C ASP A 89 -10.62 13.15 5.81
N VAL A 90 -9.38 12.70 5.87
CA VAL A 90 -8.91 11.82 6.94
C VAL A 90 -8.60 12.65 8.18
N GLN A 91 -9.43 12.49 9.20
CA GLN A 91 -9.21 13.11 10.52
C GLN A 91 -8.17 12.33 11.33
N GLY A 92 -8.12 11.02 11.17
CA GLY A 92 -7.20 10.19 11.93
C GLY A 92 -7.14 8.75 11.46
N ILE A 93 -6.00 8.12 11.73
CA ILE A 93 -5.77 6.70 11.49
C ILE A 93 -5.29 6.10 12.80
N GLU A 94 -6.04 5.13 13.31
CA GLU A 94 -5.71 4.43 14.53
C GLU A 94 -5.38 2.96 14.22
N LYS A 95 -4.20 2.51 14.64
CA LYS A 95 -3.85 1.09 14.64
C LYS A 95 -4.27 0.46 15.96
N ARG A 96 -5.16 -0.52 15.87
CA ARG A 96 -5.61 -1.34 17.01
C ARG A 96 -4.75 -2.61 17.13
N PRO A 97 -4.78 -3.27 18.31
CA PRO A 97 -4.19 -4.59 18.47
C PRO A 97 -4.72 -5.58 17.42
N GLY A 98 -3.92 -6.58 17.06
CA GLY A 98 -4.32 -7.59 16.07
C GLY A 98 -4.19 -7.15 14.61
N GLY A 99 -3.66 -5.96 14.32
CA GLY A 99 -3.43 -5.49 12.95
C GLY A 99 -4.62 -4.74 12.34
N THR A 100 -5.71 -4.58 13.09
CA THR A 100 -6.87 -3.80 12.67
C THR A 100 -6.54 -2.31 12.63
N PHE A 101 -7.06 -1.63 11.61
CA PHE A 101 -7.00 -0.18 11.49
C PHE A 101 -8.40 0.41 11.52
N VAL A 102 -8.52 1.58 12.14
CA VAL A 102 -9.71 2.43 12.07
C VAL A 102 -9.29 3.72 11.40
N VAL A 103 -9.88 4.01 10.24
CA VAL A 103 -9.68 5.30 9.56
C VAL A 103 -10.92 6.14 9.82
N ARG A 104 -10.73 7.27 10.50
CA ARG A 104 -11.80 8.22 10.76
C ARG A 104 -11.80 9.27 9.65
N ILE A 105 -12.94 9.39 8.99
CA ILE A 105 -13.16 10.41 7.96
C ILE A 105 -14.18 11.44 8.42
N ASP A 106 -13.93 12.69 8.09
CA ASP A 106 -14.89 13.77 8.20
C ASP A 106 -16.02 13.55 7.19
N VAL A 107 -17.25 13.91 7.56
CA VAL A 107 -18.44 13.86 6.71
C VAL A 107 -19.38 15.02 7.05
N PRO A 108 -20.13 15.58 6.07
CA PRO A 108 -21.14 16.58 6.37
C PRO A 108 -22.15 16.11 7.45
N PRO A 109 -22.65 16.99 8.32
CA PRO A 109 -23.66 16.61 9.30
C PRO A 109 -24.97 16.13 8.66
N GLU A 110 -25.25 16.58 7.44
CA GLU A 110 -26.49 16.34 6.70
C GLU A 110 -26.54 14.96 6.02
N VAL A 111 -25.40 14.26 5.91
CA VAL A 111 -25.32 13.00 5.17
C VAL A 111 -25.59 11.78 6.04
N ASN A 112 -26.19 10.76 5.43
CA ASN A 112 -26.39 9.48 6.09
C ASN A 112 -25.04 8.76 6.27
N LYS A 113 -24.54 8.74 7.50
CA LYS A 113 -23.26 8.11 7.87
C LYS A 113 -23.16 6.64 7.46
N ALA A 114 -24.24 5.88 7.58
CA ALA A 114 -24.25 4.47 7.21
C ALA A 114 -24.13 4.27 5.69
N GLU A 115 -24.71 5.19 4.91
CA GLU A 115 -24.56 5.20 3.46
C GLU A 115 -23.12 5.51 3.04
N ILE A 116 -22.51 6.53 3.67
CA ILE A 116 -21.10 6.86 3.44
C ILE A 116 -20.19 5.67 3.77
N GLU A 117 -20.38 5.05 4.94
CA GLU A 117 -19.59 3.88 5.34
C GLU A 117 -19.72 2.74 4.31
N SER A 118 -20.96 2.38 3.95
CA SER A 118 -21.22 1.31 2.98
C SER A 118 -20.58 1.61 1.63
N LYS A 119 -20.70 2.85 1.15
CA LYS A 119 -20.16 3.29 -0.13
C LYS A 119 -18.63 3.29 -0.13
N ALA A 120 -18.03 3.80 0.94
CA ALA A 120 -16.59 3.78 1.14
C ALA A 120 -16.05 2.34 1.09
N LYS A 121 -16.71 1.40 1.78
CA LYS A 121 -16.34 -0.01 1.80
C LYS A 121 -16.50 -0.67 0.44
N GLN A 122 -17.61 -0.43 -0.24
CA GLN A 122 -17.85 -0.99 -1.58
C GLN A 122 -16.84 -0.48 -2.61
N SER A 123 -16.53 0.82 -2.59
CA SER A 123 -15.51 1.41 -3.47
C SER A 123 -14.14 0.81 -3.16
N TYR A 124 -13.74 0.74 -1.88
CA TYR A 124 -12.49 0.11 -1.46
C TYR A 124 -12.37 -1.34 -1.97
N GLU A 125 -13.40 -2.17 -1.78
CA GLU A 125 -13.40 -3.56 -2.24
C GLU A 125 -13.30 -3.66 -3.77
N THR A 126 -13.92 -2.73 -4.49
CA THR A 126 -13.86 -2.68 -5.95
C THR A 126 -12.45 -2.35 -6.43
N GLN A 127 -11.84 -1.30 -5.85
CA GLN A 127 -10.48 -0.89 -6.18
C GLN A 127 -9.45 -1.96 -5.81
N LEU A 128 -9.63 -2.62 -4.67
CA LEU A 128 -8.79 -3.73 -4.25
C LEU A 128 -8.82 -4.88 -5.27
N LYS A 129 -10.02 -5.29 -5.71
CA LYS A 129 -10.16 -6.36 -6.71
C LYS A 129 -9.50 -6.01 -8.04
N ILE A 130 -9.56 -4.75 -8.47
CA ILE A 130 -8.90 -4.28 -9.70
C ILE A 130 -7.38 -4.39 -9.54
N ILE A 131 -6.83 -3.86 -8.44
CA ILE A 131 -5.39 -3.89 -8.17
C ILE A 131 -4.87 -5.33 -8.07
N GLU A 132 -5.59 -6.21 -7.37
CA GLU A 132 -5.23 -7.63 -7.27
C GLU A 132 -5.28 -8.34 -8.63
N ALA A 133 -6.25 -7.99 -9.49
CA ALA A 133 -6.36 -8.56 -10.82
C ALA A 133 -5.21 -8.10 -11.74
N GLU A 134 -4.87 -6.80 -11.69
CA GLU A 134 -3.73 -6.23 -12.41
C GLU A 134 -2.42 -6.90 -11.99
N HIS A 135 -2.16 -6.98 -10.68
CA HIS A 135 -0.94 -7.60 -10.17
C HIS A 135 -0.86 -9.08 -10.55
N ARG A 136 -1.98 -9.82 -10.47
CA ARG A 136 -2.03 -11.23 -10.88
C ARG A 136 -1.77 -11.41 -12.37
N ALA A 137 -2.24 -10.49 -13.22
CA ALA A 137 -1.99 -10.52 -14.66
C ALA A 137 -0.51 -10.25 -14.96
N GLU A 138 0.10 -9.30 -14.26
CA GLU A 138 1.53 -8.98 -14.39
C GLU A 138 2.41 -10.18 -14.03
N LEU A 139 2.13 -10.84 -12.89
CA LEU A 139 2.86 -12.04 -12.47
C LEU A 139 2.75 -13.17 -13.50
N ARG A 140 1.55 -13.43 -14.03
CA ARG A 140 1.34 -14.45 -15.07
C ARG A 140 2.11 -14.13 -16.35
N SER A 141 2.13 -12.86 -16.76
CA SER A 141 2.88 -12.43 -17.94
C SER A 141 4.38 -12.65 -17.75
N LEU A 142 4.90 -12.30 -16.57
CA LEU A 142 6.29 -12.50 -16.21
C LEU A 142 6.66 -13.99 -16.17
N GLU A 143 5.82 -14.83 -15.58
CA GLU A 143 5.99 -16.29 -15.55
C GLU A 143 6.02 -16.88 -16.96
N ALA A 144 5.08 -16.50 -17.82
CA ALA A 144 5.03 -16.96 -19.21
C ALA A 144 6.29 -16.56 -19.98
N HIS A 145 6.77 -15.33 -19.79
CA HIS A 145 8.02 -14.85 -20.39
C HIS A 145 9.24 -15.67 -19.94
N TYR A 146 9.35 -16.01 -18.64
CA TYR A 146 10.45 -16.85 -18.17
C TYR A 146 10.37 -18.28 -18.70
N GLN A 147 9.17 -18.85 -18.79
CA GLN A 147 8.97 -20.19 -19.36
C GLN A 147 9.37 -20.24 -20.84
N ASP A 148 8.95 -19.26 -21.64
CA ASP A 148 9.34 -19.14 -23.05
C ASP A 148 10.87 -19.02 -23.21
N LYS A 149 11.53 -18.24 -22.35
CA LYS A 149 13.00 -18.12 -22.34
C LYS A 149 13.70 -19.44 -22.03
N ILE A 150 13.17 -20.23 -21.09
CA ILE A 150 13.71 -21.55 -20.74
C ILE A 150 13.54 -22.52 -21.92
N ILE A 151 12.35 -22.55 -22.53
CA ILE A 151 12.07 -23.42 -23.69
C ILE A 151 13.04 -23.10 -24.84
N LYS A 152 13.19 -21.82 -25.20
CA LYS A 152 14.12 -21.39 -26.26
C LYS A 152 15.58 -21.76 -25.99
N LEU A 153 16.01 -21.68 -24.72
CA LEU A 153 17.35 -22.11 -24.32
C LEU A 153 17.53 -23.62 -24.51
N HIS A 154 16.56 -24.43 -24.09
CA HIS A 154 16.61 -25.89 -24.24
C HIS A 154 16.56 -26.30 -25.72
N GLU A 155 15.71 -25.66 -26.54
CA GLU A 155 15.63 -25.91 -27.98
C GLU A 155 16.96 -25.61 -28.68
N LYS A 156 17.58 -24.47 -28.34
CA LYS A 156 18.90 -24.10 -28.87
C LYS A 156 19.95 -25.13 -28.48
N GLN A 157 20.04 -25.51 -27.20
CA GLN A 157 20.98 -26.54 -26.75
C GLN A 157 20.77 -27.88 -27.47
N GLY A 158 19.51 -28.28 -27.68
CA GLY A 158 19.17 -29.48 -28.46
C GLY A 158 19.65 -29.40 -29.91
N SER A 159 19.47 -28.24 -30.55
CA SER A 159 19.95 -27.98 -31.91
C SER A 159 21.49 -28.03 -31.99
N ASP A 160 22.17 -27.35 -31.08
CA ASP A 160 23.63 -27.30 -31.02
C ASP A 160 24.21 -28.73 -30.83
N MET A 161 23.59 -29.54 -29.95
CA MET A 161 23.99 -30.94 -29.74
C MET A 161 23.77 -31.81 -30.97
N MET A 162 22.66 -31.62 -31.69
CA MET A 162 22.38 -32.33 -32.92
C MET A 162 23.42 -32.00 -34.00
N GLU A 163 23.85 -30.74 -34.09
CA GLU A 163 24.91 -30.32 -35.01
C GLU A 163 26.26 -30.98 -34.65
N ILE A 164 26.64 -30.99 -33.37
CA ILE A 164 27.83 -31.70 -32.89
C ILE A 164 27.76 -33.19 -33.25
N ALA A 165 26.63 -33.86 -33.01
CA ALA A 165 26.45 -35.28 -33.33
C ALA A 165 26.66 -35.56 -34.82
N LYS A 166 26.12 -34.71 -35.72
CA LYS A 166 26.33 -34.81 -37.17
C LYS A 166 27.80 -34.67 -37.56
N LEU A 167 28.52 -33.70 -36.97
CA LEU A 167 29.95 -33.50 -37.23
C LEU A 167 30.79 -34.70 -36.79
N LEU A 168 30.49 -35.30 -35.64
CA LEU A 168 31.17 -36.50 -35.15
C LEU A 168 30.91 -37.71 -36.04
N ALA A 169 29.66 -37.92 -36.46
CA ALA A 169 29.29 -39.03 -37.35
C ALA A 169 29.95 -38.92 -38.75
N SER A 170 30.28 -37.70 -39.18
CA SER A 170 30.90 -37.42 -40.48
C SER A 170 32.43 -37.56 -40.49
N ARG A 171 33.07 -37.80 -39.34
CA ARG A 171 34.53 -37.98 -39.29
C ARG A 171 34.94 -39.39 -39.73
N PRO A 172 35.91 -39.55 -40.64
CA PRO A 172 36.40 -40.87 -41.02
C PRO A 172 37.09 -41.56 -39.83
N TYR A 173 36.72 -42.81 -39.57
CA TYR A 173 37.26 -43.63 -38.48
C TYR A 173 38.71 -44.04 -38.79
N TYR A 174 39.69 -43.42 -38.16
CA TYR A 174 41.10 -43.83 -38.28
C TYR A 174 41.35 -45.09 -37.43
N ILE A 175 41.35 -46.26 -38.07
CA ILE A 175 41.82 -47.51 -37.45
C ILE A 175 43.36 -47.45 -37.41
N SER A 176 43.95 -47.26 -36.23
CA SER A 176 45.39 -47.49 -36.06
C SER A 176 45.68 -48.99 -36.09
N LYS A 177 46.08 -49.53 -37.25
CA LYS A 177 46.65 -50.89 -37.34
C LYS A 177 48.04 -50.88 -36.69
N LYS A 178 48.18 -51.43 -35.49
CA LYS A 178 49.47 -51.95 -35.02
C LYS A 178 49.29 -53.32 -34.36
N GLN A 179 50.13 -54.25 -34.84
CA GLN A 179 50.39 -55.63 -34.41
C GLN A 179 49.46 -56.74 -34.90
N ARG A 180 49.89 -57.39 -35.98
CA ARG A 180 50.31 -58.80 -35.91
C ARG A 180 51.36 -59.06 -36.97
N GLY A 181 52.62 -59.04 -36.54
CA GLY A 181 53.73 -59.57 -37.31
C GLY A 181 53.80 -61.09 -37.16
N LEU A 182 54.33 -61.71 -38.22
CA LEU A 182 55.03 -63.01 -38.28
C LEU A 182 54.17 -64.26 -38.05
N LEU A 183 54.03 -65.08 -39.12
CA LEU A 183 54.56 -66.45 -39.21
C LEU A 183 54.25 -67.12 -40.57
N GLY A 184 55.28 -67.66 -41.23
CA GLY A 184 55.27 -68.77 -42.23
C GLY A 184 54.75 -68.43 -43.64
N VAL A 185 55.50 -68.42 -44.76
CA VAL A 185 56.36 -69.47 -45.38
C VAL A 185 55.51 -70.74 -45.63
N LEU A 186 55.31 -71.33 -46.82
CA LEU A 186 56.19 -71.86 -47.90
C LEU A 186 55.26 -72.40 -49.03
N TYR A 187 55.60 -72.42 -50.33
CA TYR A 187 56.14 -73.54 -51.14
C TYR A 187 55.43 -73.47 -52.53
N ILE A 188 55.96 -73.69 -53.74
CA ILE A 188 57.25 -74.08 -54.36
C ILE A 188 57.41 -73.17 -55.58
#